data_AF-A0A259DZT6-F1
#
_entry.id   AF-A0A259DZT6-F1
#
_cell.length_a   1.000
_cell.length_b   1.000
_cell.length_c   1.000
_cell.angle_alpha   90.00
_cell.angle_beta   90.00
_cell.angle_gamma   90.00
#
_symmetry.space_group_name_H-M   'P 1'
#
loop_
_entity.id
_entity.type
_entity.pdbx_description
1 polymer ?
#
loop_
_entity_poly.entity_id
_entity_poly.type
_entity_poly.pdbx_seq_one_letter_code
_entity_poly.pdbx_strand_id
1 'polypeptide(L)'
;MDLSPESFRNGYLALFDDRTRDAHLAALIDARCNEPSKWPTVAIVRKIARLFEVPAAELGAFFGLLCQPGAKGEVWVDIIRSPDTAELVAVEGLSRGQLRALGMMRSLVA
;
A
#
# COMPACT_ATOMS: atom_id res chain seq x y z
N MET A 1 11.30 -20.85 -4.19
CA MET A 1 10.15 -21.04 -3.28
C MET A 1 8.93 -20.79 -4.13
N ASP A 2 8.15 -21.82 -4.42
CA ASP A 2 6.89 -21.64 -5.14
C ASP A 2 5.90 -20.92 -4.21
N LEU A 3 5.48 -19.72 -4.61
CA LEU A 3 4.43 -18.98 -3.92
C LEU A 3 3.09 -19.60 -4.31
N SER A 4 2.66 -20.64 -3.58
CA SER A 4 1.31 -21.15 -3.75
C SER A 4 0.29 -20.11 -3.28
N PRO A 5 -0.94 -20.06 -3.86
CA PRO A 5 -2.00 -19.16 -3.39
C PRO A 5 -2.30 -19.29 -1.89
N GLU A 6 -2.18 -20.50 -1.36
CA GLU A 6 -2.34 -20.79 0.06
C GLU A 6 -1.20 -20.18 0.89
N SER A 7 0.06 -20.34 0.47
CA SER A 7 1.21 -19.75 1.15
C SER A 7 1.14 -18.22 1.16
N PHE A 8 0.70 -17.63 0.05
CA PHE A 8 0.46 -16.19 -0.05
C PHE A 8 -0.64 -15.73 0.91
N ARG A 9 -1.79 -16.42 0.92
CA ARG A 9 -2.89 -16.12 1.85
C ARG A 9 -2.43 -16.24 3.31
N ASN A 10 -1.68 -17.28 3.66
CA ASN A 10 -1.16 -17.47 5.01
C ASN A 10 -0.19 -16.35 5.39
N GLY A 11 0.67 -15.92 4.46
CA GLY A 11 1.53 -14.75 4.63
C GLY A 11 0.73 -13.47 4.88
N TYR A 12 -0.32 -13.21 4.08
CA TYR A 12 -1.23 -12.09 4.29
C TYR A 12 -1.82 -12.10 5.71
N LEU A 13 -2.30 -13.28 6.12
CA LEU A 13 -3.00 -13.42 7.37
C LEU A 13 -2.07 -13.30 8.59
N ALA A 14 -0.81 -13.70 8.43
CA ALA A 14 0.21 -13.62 9.48
C ALA A 14 0.84 -12.23 9.62
N LEU A 15 0.97 -11.47 8.52
CA LEU A 15 1.67 -10.19 8.51
C LEU A 15 0.80 -8.99 8.88
N PHE A 16 -0.51 -9.07 8.63
CA PHE A 16 -1.44 -7.95 8.78
C PHE A 16 -2.63 -8.35 9.65
N ASP A 17 -2.95 -7.50 10.63
CA ASP A 17 -4.10 -7.68 11.51
C ASP A 17 -5.44 -7.49 10.78
N ASP A 18 -6.55 -7.90 11.40
CA ASP A 18 -7.88 -7.80 10.81
C ASP A 18 -8.21 -6.39 10.32
N ARG A 19 -7.89 -5.39 11.14
CA ARG A 19 -8.18 -3.98 10.87
C ARG A 19 -7.44 -3.47 9.64
N THR A 20 -6.17 -3.82 9.47
CA THR A 20 -5.37 -3.47 8.29
C THR A 20 -5.89 -4.20 7.05
N ARG A 21 -6.32 -5.46 7.19
CA ARG A 21 -6.91 -6.22 6.09
C ARG A 21 -8.26 -5.64 5.64
N ASP A 22 -9.10 -5.22 6.58
CA ASP A 22 -10.37 -4.57 6.29
C ASP A 22 -10.17 -3.21 5.63
N ALA A 23 -9.19 -2.42 6.12
CA ALA A 23 -8.81 -1.16 5.50
C ALA A 23 -8.30 -1.35 4.06
N HIS A 24 -7.48 -2.38 3.81
CA HIS A 24 -7.03 -2.74 2.48
C HIS A 24 -8.21 -3.04 1.54
N LEU A 25 -9.16 -3.88 1.97
CA LEU A 25 -10.35 -4.19 1.19
C LEU A 25 -11.24 -2.96 0.96
N ALA A 26 -11.46 -2.15 2.00
CA ALA A 26 -12.28 -0.94 1.92
C ALA A 26 -11.72 0.06 0.90
N ALA A 27 -10.40 0.25 0.86
CA ALA A 27 -9.77 1.12 -0.13
C ALA A 27 -9.93 0.61 -1.57
N LEU A 28 -9.85 -0.70 -1.80
CA LEU A 28 -10.12 -1.30 -3.12
C LEU A 28 -11.57 -1.09 -3.56
N ILE A 29 -12.53 -1.30 -2.65
CA ILE A 29 -13.95 -1.08 -2.92
C ILE A 29 -14.21 0.39 -3.24
N ASP A 30 -13.69 1.30 -2.42
CA ASP A 30 -13.88 2.75 -2.61
C ASP A 30 -13.31 3.21 -3.95
N ALA A 31 -12.10 2.76 -4.31
CA ALA A 31 -11.50 3.06 -5.60
C ALA A 31 -12.32 2.48 -6.77
N ARG A 32 -12.84 1.25 -6.64
CA ARG A 32 -13.67 0.62 -7.67
C ARG A 32 -14.95 1.40 -7.94
N CYS A 33 -15.52 2.04 -6.92
CA CYS A 33 -16.74 2.84 -7.03
C CYS A 33 -16.49 4.27 -7.50
N ASN A 34 -15.36 4.88 -7.11
CA ASN A 34 -15.19 6.33 -7.23
C ASN A 34 -14.04 6.78 -8.16
N GLU A 35 -13.11 5.91 -8.52
CA GLU A 35 -11.94 6.27 -9.32
C GLU A 35 -12.02 5.70 -10.74
N PRO A 36 -11.77 6.50 -11.80
CA PRO A 36 -11.71 6.00 -13.18
C PRO A 36 -10.71 4.85 -13.38
N SER A 37 -9.55 4.95 -12.69
CA SER A 37 -8.52 3.92 -12.73
C SER A 37 -8.87 2.66 -11.93
N LYS A 38 -9.93 2.72 -11.10
CA LYS A 38 -10.36 1.66 -10.20
C LYS A 38 -9.28 1.21 -9.21
N TRP A 39 -8.25 2.04 -9.02
CA TRP A 39 -7.10 1.78 -8.17
C TRP A 39 -6.95 2.91 -7.14
N PRO A 40 -6.63 2.60 -5.87
CA PRO A 40 -6.59 3.62 -4.82
C PRO A 40 -5.68 4.81 -5.15
N THR A 41 -6.12 5.98 -4.68
CA THR A 41 -5.37 7.24 -4.71
C THR A 41 -4.92 7.60 -3.29
N VAL A 42 -3.96 8.51 -3.15
CA VAL A 42 -3.49 8.98 -1.83
C VAL A 42 -4.67 9.56 -1.01
N ALA A 43 -5.64 10.21 -1.65
CA ALA A 43 -6.83 10.72 -1.00
C ALA A 43 -7.69 9.60 -0.39
N ILE A 44 -7.93 8.52 -1.13
CA ILE A 44 -8.64 7.33 -0.64
C ILE A 44 -7.87 6.69 0.51
N VAL A 45 -6.56 6.49 0.35
CA VAL A 45 -5.71 5.88 1.39
C VAL A 45 -5.79 6.69 2.68
N ARG A 46 -5.64 8.01 2.63
CA ARG A 46 -5.74 8.86 3.83
C ARG A 46 -7.12 8.80 4.47
N LYS A 47 -8.19 8.82 3.67
CA LYS A 47 -9.57 8.70 4.15
C LYS A 47 -9.79 7.37 4.89
N ILE A 48 -9.44 6.25 4.25
CA ILE A 48 -9.66 4.91 4.81
C ILE A 48 -8.74 4.65 5.99
N ALA A 49 -7.46 5.04 5.92
CA ALA A 49 -6.53 4.92 7.02
C ALA A 49 -7.04 5.61 8.29
N ARG A 50 -7.64 6.79 8.14
CA ARG A 50 -8.28 7.51 9.25
C ARG A 50 -9.51 6.78 9.79
N LEU A 51 -10.39 6.25 8.93
CA LEU A 51 -11.61 5.55 9.34
C LEU A 51 -11.33 4.26 10.09
N PHE A 52 -10.29 3.53 9.68
CA PHE A 52 -9.90 2.26 10.27
C PHE A 52 -8.79 2.42 11.31
N GLU A 53 -8.29 3.63 11.57
CA GLU A 53 -7.19 3.91 12.51
C GLU A 53 -5.92 3.09 12.23
N VAL A 54 -5.54 2.99 10.96
CA VAL A 54 -4.31 2.30 10.52
C VAL A 54 -3.28 3.30 9.96
N PRO A 55 -1.98 2.98 9.96
CA PRO A 55 -0.97 3.87 9.39
C PRO A 55 -1.19 4.07 7.89
N ALA A 56 -1.43 5.31 7.46
CA ALA A 56 -1.71 5.63 6.06
C ALA A 56 -0.58 5.20 5.12
N ALA A 57 0.68 5.38 5.54
CA ALA A 57 1.85 4.98 4.78
C ALA A 57 1.88 3.46 4.52
N GLU A 58 1.63 2.64 5.55
CA GLU A 58 1.55 1.17 5.40
C GLU A 58 0.39 0.77 4.48
N LEU A 59 -0.80 1.37 4.66
CA LEU A 59 -1.93 1.11 3.78
C LEU A 59 -1.65 1.48 2.32
N GLY A 60 -0.99 2.62 2.08
CA GLY A 60 -0.64 3.09 0.75
C GLY A 60 0.32 2.16 0.01
N ALA A 61 1.24 1.53 0.74
CA ALA A 61 2.23 0.64 0.15
C ALA A 61 1.62 -0.64 -0.46
N PHE A 62 0.43 -1.09 -0.02
CA PHE A 62 -0.32 -2.16 -0.72
C PHE A 62 -0.67 -1.78 -2.17
N PHE A 63 -0.74 -0.49 -2.46
CA PHE A 63 -1.17 0.05 -3.75
C PHE A 63 -0.04 0.68 -4.55
N GLY A 64 1.21 0.55 -4.08
CA GLY A 64 2.38 1.21 -4.69
C GLY A 64 2.45 2.71 -4.42
N LEU A 65 1.75 3.20 -3.39
CA LEU A 65 1.82 4.59 -2.94
C LEU A 65 2.79 4.66 -1.75
N LEU A 66 4.02 5.08 -2.02
CA LEU A 66 5.08 5.14 -1.02
C LEU A 66 5.17 6.54 -0.42
N CYS A 67 5.20 6.61 0.90
CA CYS A 67 5.28 7.86 1.66
C CYS A 67 6.68 8.00 2.28
N GLN A 68 7.30 9.15 2.04
CA GLN A 68 8.61 9.51 2.59
C GLN A 68 8.61 10.94 3.14
N PRO A 69 9.50 11.26 4.10
CA PRO A 69 9.75 12.63 4.50
C PRO A 69 10.25 13.47 3.31
N GLY A 70 9.78 14.70 3.22
CA GLY A 70 10.24 15.71 2.27
C GLY A 70 10.41 17.07 2.94
N ALA A 71 10.94 18.03 2.19
CA ALA A 71 11.33 19.34 2.72
C ALA A 71 10.19 20.13 3.39
N LYS A 72 8.93 19.86 3.05
CA LYS A 72 7.74 20.54 3.59
C LYS A 72 6.67 19.57 4.13
N GLY A 73 7.07 18.40 4.60
CA GLY A 73 6.15 17.39 5.14
C GLY A 73 6.30 16.05 4.41
N GLU A 74 5.19 15.34 4.21
CA GLU A 74 5.21 14.05 3.52
C GLU A 74 5.14 14.20 2.00
N VAL A 75 5.94 13.41 1.30
CA VAL A 75 5.89 13.23 -0.16
C VAL A 75 5.38 11.83 -0.44
N TRP A 76 4.43 11.75 -1.37
CA TRP A 76 3.84 10.48 -1.82
C TRP A 76 4.23 10.21 -3.26
N VAL A 77 4.70 9.00 -3.53
CA VAL A 77 5.16 8.55 -4.85
C VAL A 77 4.33 7.34 -5.29
N ASP A 78 3.75 7.42 -6.49
CA ASP A 78 2.99 6.32 -7.10
C ASP A 78 3.89 5.52 -8.05
N ILE A 79 4.47 4.44 -7.53
CA ILE A 79 5.43 3.62 -8.28
C ILE A 79 4.78 2.69 -9.31
N ILE A 80 3.45 2.57 -9.30
CA ILE A 80 2.70 1.77 -10.28
C ILE A 80 2.43 2.63 -11.52
N ARG A 81 1.91 3.85 -11.31
CA ARG A 81 1.52 4.75 -12.41
C ARG A 81 2.67 5.62 -12.91
N SER A 82 3.72 5.79 -12.12
CA SER A 82 4.90 6.60 -12.47
C SER A 82 6.18 5.83 -12.12
N PRO A 83 6.47 4.72 -12.81
CA PRO A 83 7.60 3.84 -12.49
C PRO A 83 8.94 4.58 -12.53
N ASP A 84 9.10 5.56 -13.42
CA ASP A 84 10.33 6.38 -13.52
C ASP A 84 10.60 7.20 -12.25
N THR A 85 9.58 7.43 -11.42
CA THR A 85 9.73 8.14 -10.15
C THR A 85 10.07 7.20 -8.99
N ALA A 86 10.11 5.89 -9.21
CA ALA A 86 10.45 4.92 -8.17
C ALA A 86 11.88 5.10 -7.66
N GLU A 87 12.81 5.56 -8.50
CA GLU A 87 14.19 5.90 -8.11
C GLU A 87 14.26 7.04 -7.08
N LEU A 88 13.19 7.85 -6.98
CA LEU A 88 13.11 8.94 -6.00
C LEU A 88 12.74 8.45 -4.59
N VAL A 89 12.38 7.17 -4.43
CA VAL A 89 12.02 6.60 -3.13
C VAL A 89 13.24 5.93 -2.51
N ALA A 90 13.78 6.54 -1.47
CA ALA A 90 14.83 5.91 -0.66
C ALA A 90 14.21 4.78 0.16
N VAL A 91 14.46 3.53 -0.22
CA VAL A 91 13.91 2.33 0.45
C VAL A 91 14.30 2.29 1.93
N GLU A 92 15.49 2.79 2.26
CA GLU A 92 16.02 2.91 3.62
C GLU A 92 15.19 3.86 4.50
N GLY A 93 14.48 4.81 3.87
CA GLY A 93 13.60 5.76 4.54
C GLY A 93 12.18 5.23 4.80
N LEU A 94 11.83 4.06 4.26
CA LEU A 94 10.49 3.50 4.40
C LEU A 94 10.33 2.80 5.76
N SER A 95 9.15 2.93 6.34
CA SER A 95 8.82 2.21 7.58
C SER A 95 8.75 0.70 7.32
N ARG A 96 8.96 -0.11 8.36
CA ARG A 96 8.80 -1.57 8.27
C ARG A 96 7.40 -1.98 7.78
N GLY A 97 6.36 -1.23 8.16
CA GLY A 97 5.00 -1.45 7.67
C GLY A 97 4.91 -1.28 6.15
N GLN A 98 5.44 -0.16 5.63
CA GLN A 98 5.52 0.09 4.19
C GLN A 98 6.27 -1.02 3.44
N LEU A 99 7.42 -1.44 3.96
CA LEU A 99 8.22 -2.50 3.32
C LEU A 99 7.48 -3.85 3.26
N ARG A 100 6.76 -4.23 4.33
CA ARG A 100 5.95 -5.46 4.35
C ARG A 100 4.81 -5.39 3.35
N ALA A 101 4.04 -4.30 3.34
CA ALA A 101 2.91 -4.11 2.42
C ALA A 101 3.39 -4.02 0.95
N LEU A 102 4.51 -3.34 0.70
CA LEU A 102 5.12 -3.29 -0.63
C LEU A 102 5.60 -4.67 -1.09
N GLY A 103 6.26 -5.44 -0.21
CA GLY A 103 6.65 -6.81 -0.51
C GLY A 103 5.44 -7.69 -0.86
N MET A 104 4.35 -7.54 -0.10
CA MET A 104 3.11 -8.24 -0.35
C MET A 104 2.49 -7.88 -1.71
N MET A 105 2.46 -6.59 -2.05
CA MET A 105 1.99 -6.12 -3.35
C MET A 105 2.82 -6.70 -4.49
N ARG A 106 4.15 -6.69 -4.38
CA ARG A 106 5.04 -7.23 -5.42
C ARG A 106 4.86 -8.73 -5.64
N SER A 107 4.55 -9.48 -4.58
CA SER A 107 4.24 -10.92 -4.69
C SER A 107 2.94 -11.23 -5.44
N LEU A 108 2.04 -10.24 -5.67
CA LEU A 108 0.85 -10.41 -6.51
C LEU A 108 1.10 -10.16 -7.99
N VAL A 109 2.21 -9.49 -8.34
CA VAL A 109 2.52 -9.03 -9.71
C VAL A 109 3.68 -9.83 -10.33
N ALA A 110 4.32 -10.71 -9.54
CA ALA A 110 5.45 -11.54 -9.94
C ALA A 110 5.03 -12.87 -10.61
#